data_AF-A0A7Y0FZZ0-F1
#
_entry.id   AF-A0A7Y0FZZ0-F1
#
_cell.length_a   1.000
_cell.length_b   1.000
_cell.length_c   1.000
_cell.angle_alpha   90.00
_cell.angle_beta   90.00
_cell.angle_gamma   90.00
#
_symmetry.space_group_name_H-M   'P 1'
#
loop_
_entity.id
_entity.type
_entity.pdbx_description
1 polymer ?
#
loop_
_entity_poly.entity_id
_entity_poly.type
_entity_poly.pdbx_seq_one_letter_code
_entity_poly.pdbx_strand_id
1 'polypeptide(L)' 'MSEYLNGAAFLDGKRDKGQRRAAAFKRDERMEAIAELCDSRPEVFETLGTSIRMSLGYYENDKKIAAEHGRDVTKGAN' A
#
# COMPACT_ATOMS: atom_id res chain seq x y z
N MET A 1 -17.36 10.70 -34.57
CA MET A 1 -17.02 9.89 -33.38
C MET A 1 -15.68 10.41 -32.85
N SER A 2 -15.65 11.04 -31.67
CA SER A 2 -14.46 11.25 -30.80
C SER A 2 -14.48 12.58 -29.99
N GLU A 3 -15.61 13.24 -29.77
CA GLU A 3 -15.68 14.33 -28.75
C GLU A 3 -15.84 13.79 -27.32
N TYR A 4 -16.32 12.54 -27.16
CA TYR A 4 -16.50 11.90 -25.86
C TYR A 4 -15.21 11.34 -25.24
N LEU A 5 -14.11 11.28 -25.99
CA LEU A 5 -12.83 10.77 -25.48
C LEU A 5 -12.00 11.85 -24.76
N ASN A 6 -12.34 13.14 -24.92
CA ASN A 6 -11.60 14.24 -24.29
C ASN A 6 -12.10 14.55 -22.85
N GLY A 7 -13.33 14.17 -22.50
CA GLY A 7 -13.87 14.36 -21.15
C GLY A 7 -13.26 13.44 -20.09
N ALA A 8 -12.72 12.29 -20.49
CA ALA A 8 -12.05 11.36 -19.58
C ALA A 8 -10.70 11.90 -19.09
N ALA A 9 -9.99 12.68 -19.91
CA ALA A 9 -8.74 13.32 -19.53
C ALA A 9 -8.94 14.51 -18.59
N PHE A 10 -10.06 15.23 -18.70
CA PHE A 10 -10.41 16.33 -17.78
C PHE A 10 -10.76 15.83 -16.36
N LEU A 11 -11.31 14.61 -16.24
CA LEU A 11 -11.53 13.93 -14.95
C LEU A 11 -10.29 13.19 -14.43
N ASP A 12 -9.23 13.12 -15.24
CA ASP A 12 -7.91 12.61 -14.86
C ASP A 12 -6.98 13.77 -14.51
N GLY A 13 -7.47 14.75 -13.74
CA GLY A 13 -6.63 15.76 -13.13
C GLY A 13 -5.55 15.04 -12.32
N LYS A 14 -4.33 14.97 -12.86
CA LYS A 14 -3.10 14.35 -12.32
C LYS A 14 -3.41 13.60 -11.03
N ARG A 15 -4.07 12.43 -11.14
CA ARG A 15 -4.42 11.66 -9.95
C ARG A 15 -3.08 11.17 -9.44
N ASP A 16 -2.53 11.90 -8.48
CA ASP A 16 -1.34 11.50 -7.75
C ASP A 16 -1.76 10.30 -6.87
N LYS A 17 -1.94 9.15 -7.55
CA LYS A 17 -2.43 7.90 -6.96
C LYS A 17 -1.46 7.46 -5.87
N GLY A 18 -0.17 7.73 -6.04
CA GLY A 18 0.86 7.59 -5.03
C GLY A 18 0.57 8.46 -3.82
N GLN A 19 0.37 9.77 -4.01
CA GLN A 19 0.05 10.68 -2.90
C GLN A 19 -1.25 10.31 -2.18
N ARG A 20 -2.29 9.86 -2.87
CA ARG A 20 -3.55 9.40 -2.24
C ARG A 20 -3.37 8.11 -1.45
N ARG A 21 -2.60 7.13 -1.96
CA ARG A 21 -2.28 5.90 -1.24
C ARG A 21 -1.39 6.17 -0.04
N ALA A 22 -0.36 7.00 -0.20
CA ALA A 22 0.47 7.49 0.88
C ALA A 22 -0.39 8.19 1.96
N ALA A 23 -1.32 9.06 1.56
CA ALA A 23 -2.19 9.77 2.49
C ALA A 23 -3.19 8.83 3.21
N ALA A 24 -3.62 7.77 2.56
CA ALA A 24 -4.52 6.76 3.10
C ALA A 24 -3.81 5.68 3.93
N PHE A 25 -2.48 5.60 3.86
CA PHE A 25 -1.69 4.62 4.61
C PHE A 25 -1.94 4.77 6.11
N LYS A 26 -2.23 3.62 6.73
CA LYS A 26 -2.35 3.44 8.17
C LYS A 26 -1.51 2.23 8.54
N ARG A 27 -0.68 2.39 9.56
CA ARG A 27 0.09 1.28 10.12
C ARG A 27 -0.86 0.26 10.74
N ASP A 28 -0.74 -1.00 10.33
CA ASP A 28 -1.51 -2.12 10.87
C ASP A 28 -0.54 -3.00 11.67
N GLU A 29 -0.70 -3.02 12.99
CA GLU A 29 0.20 -3.75 13.89
C GLU A 29 0.24 -5.26 13.61
N ARG A 30 -0.86 -5.85 13.10
CA ARG A 30 -0.89 -7.26 12.74
C ARG A 30 -0.06 -7.52 11.49
N MET A 31 -0.12 -6.62 10.51
CA MET A 31 0.70 -6.73 9.30
C MET A 31 2.18 -6.45 9.61
N GLU A 32 2.50 -5.53 10.51
CA GLU A 32 3.87 -5.34 11.00
C GLU A 32 4.39 -6.60 11.70
N ALA A 33 3.59 -7.22 12.57
CA ALA A 33 3.98 -8.47 13.25
C ALA A 33 4.19 -9.63 12.26
N ILE A 34 3.37 -9.71 11.20
CA ILE A 34 3.54 -10.72 10.15
C ILE A 34 4.79 -10.41 9.30
N ALA A 35 5.06 -9.14 8.99
CA ALA A 35 6.27 -8.73 8.26
C ALA A 35 7.53 -9.08 9.07
N GLU A 36 7.59 -8.70 10.35
CA GLU A 36 8.70 -9.02 11.25
C GLU A 36 8.91 -10.54 11.40
N LEU A 37 7.80 -11.29 11.45
CA LEU A 37 7.84 -12.76 11.50
C LEU A 37 8.40 -13.34 10.20
N CYS A 38 8.01 -12.82 9.03
CA CYS A 38 8.53 -13.26 7.73
C CYS A 38 10.01 -12.88 7.55
N ASP A 39 10.43 -11.70 8.03
CA ASP A 39 11.84 -11.27 8.01
C ASP A 39 12.71 -12.17 8.89
N SER A 40 12.21 -12.55 10.07
CA SER A 40 12.91 -13.43 11.00
C SER A 40 12.91 -14.90 10.55
N ARG A 41 11.84 -15.32 9.89
CA ARG A 41 11.53 -16.71 9.54
C ARG A 41 10.87 -16.78 8.16
N PRO A 42 11.66 -16.75 7.07
CA PRO A 42 11.11 -16.70 5.71
C PRO A 42 10.25 -17.92 5.36
N GLU A 43 10.46 -19.07 6.02
CA GLU A 43 9.64 -20.26 5.85
C GLU A 43 8.17 -20.05 6.29
N VAL A 44 7.93 -19.11 7.22
CA VAL A 44 6.57 -18.80 7.67
C VAL A 44 5.75 -18.23 6.52
N PHE A 45 6.36 -17.43 5.64
CA PHE A 45 5.68 -16.83 4.50
C PHE A 45 5.00 -17.89 3.61
N GLU A 46 5.64 -19.03 3.39
CA GLU A 46 5.07 -20.13 2.58
C GLU A 46 3.88 -20.81 3.26
N THR A 47 3.87 -20.83 4.59
CA THR A 47 2.77 -21.40 5.40
C THR A 47 1.56 -20.47 5.51
N LEU A 48 1.72 -19.18 5.20
CA LEU A 48 0.62 -18.22 5.25
C LEU A 48 -0.42 -18.51 4.14
N GLY A 49 -1.69 -18.33 4.48
CA GLY A 49 -2.77 -18.37 3.50
C GLY A 49 -2.55 -17.34 2.38
N THR A 50 -2.99 -17.67 1.17
CA THR A 50 -2.83 -16.81 -0.02
C THR A 50 -3.37 -15.39 0.19
N SER A 51 -4.51 -15.26 0.89
CA SER A 51 -5.09 -13.96 1.24
C SER A 51 -4.15 -13.11 2.11
N ILE A 52 -3.53 -13.72 3.12
CA ILE A 52 -2.60 -13.03 4.03
C ILE A 52 -1.37 -12.58 3.28
N ARG A 53 -0.78 -13.45 2.44
CA ARG A 53 0.39 -13.09 1.61
C ARG A 53 0.10 -11.92 0.68
N MET A 54 -1.06 -11.93 0.01
CA MET A 54 -1.48 -10.82 -0.84
C MET A 54 -1.65 -9.53 -0.03
N SER A 55 -2.36 -9.60 1.10
CA SER A 55 -2.56 -8.44 1.98
C SER A 55 -1.24 -7.87 2.50
N LEU A 56 -0.28 -8.72 2.87
CA LEU A 56 1.06 -8.32 3.29
C LEU A 56 1.79 -7.58 2.17
N GLY A 57 1.79 -8.14 0.96
CA GLY A 57 2.41 -7.49 -0.20
C GLY A 57 1.78 -6.13 -0.55
N TYR A 58 0.45 -6.00 -0.46
CA TYR A 58 -0.21 -4.70 -0.63
C TYR A 58 0.16 -3.72 0.46
N TYR A 59 0.20 -4.18 1.72
CA TYR A 59 0.54 -3.37 2.87
C TYR A 59 1.98 -2.83 2.80
N GLU A 60 2.95 -3.69 2.49
CA GLU A 60 4.35 -3.29 2.34
C GLU A 60 4.55 -2.33 1.17
N ASN A 61 3.84 -2.55 0.06
CA ASN A 61 3.87 -1.63 -1.08
C ASN A 61 3.29 -0.26 -0.71
N ASP A 62 2.16 -0.21 -0.02
CA ASP A 62 1.55 1.05 0.43
C ASP A 62 2.43 1.76 1.48
N LYS A 63 3.10 1.00 2.36
CA LYS A 63 4.11 1.50 3.30
C LYS A 63 5.28 2.13 2.56
N LYS A 64 5.81 1.47 1.54
CA LYS A 64 6.90 2.00 0.70
C LYS A 64 6.50 3.29 0.00
N ILE A 65 5.31 3.33 -0.61
CA ILE A 65 4.77 4.54 -1.25
C ILE A 65 4.60 5.66 -0.22
N ALA A 66 4.09 5.36 0.97
CA ALA A 66 3.96 6.35 2.04
C ALA A 66 5.31 6.94 2.45
N ALA A 67 6.35 6.12 2.58
CA ALA A 67 7.71 6.56 2.88
C ALA A 67 8.31 7.42 1.75
N GLU A 68 8.12 7.03 0.48
CA GLU A 68 8.57 7.78 -0.70
C GLU A 68 7.94 9.18 -0.78
N HIS A 69 6.70 9.31 -0.31
CA HIS A 69 5.99 10.60 -0.22
C HIS A 69 6.25 11.36 1.10
N GLY A 70 7.23 10.93 1.90
CA GLY A 70 7.66 11.63 3.13
C GLY A 70 6.70 11.47 4.31
N ARG A 71 5.81 10.48 4.29
CA ARG A 71 4.93 10.18 5.43
C ARG A 71 5.64 9.31 6.45
N ASP A 72 5.38 9.59 7.72
CA ASP A 72 5.87 8.77 8.82
C ASP A 72 5.13 7.42 8.83
N VAL A 73 5.83 6.37 8.44
CA VAL A 73 5.32 4.98 8.40
C VAL A 73 5.47 4.24 9.73
N THR A 74 6.13 4.86 10.71
CA THR A 74 6.38 4.26 12.04
C THR A 74 5.30 4.64 13.05
N LYS A 75 4.59 5.75 12.82
CA LYS A 75 3.48 6.17 13.67
C LYS A 75 2.25 5.30 13.43
N GLY A 76 1.91 4.52 14.46
CA GLY A 76 0.57 3.94 14.60
C GLY A 76 -0.48 5.04 14.56
N ALA A 77 -1.64 4.77 13.95
CA ALA A 77 -2.78 5.65 14.09
C ALA A 77 -3.23 5.60 15.56
N ASN A 78 -2.84 6.60 16.35
CA ASN A 78 -3.39 6.86 17.68
C ASN A 78 -4.87 7.25 17.56
#